data_AF-A0A951QC18-F1
#
_entry.id   AF-A0A951QC18-F1
#
_cell.length_a   1.000
_cell.length_b   1.000
_cell.length_c   1.000
_cell.angle_alpha   90.00
_cell.angle_beta   90.00
_cell.angle_gamma   90.00
#
_symmetry.space_group_name_H-M   'P 1'
#
loop_
_entity.id
_entity.type
_entity.pdbx_description
1 polymer ?
#
loop_
_entity_poly.entity_id
_entity_poly.type
_entity_poly.pdbx_seq_one_letter_code
_entity_poly.pdbx_strand_id
1 'polypeptide(L)'
;MQQTEKTSTFQQAIEAVEALSLEDQAALLNLVQQRLKHQRREDLLGQVSEAERDYATGNVQRGSVTDLMTELDLGQEELLP
;
A
#
# COMPACT_ATOMS: atom_id res chain seq x y z
N MET A 1 -42.09 -15.19 -13.00
CA MET A 1 -41.21 -14.47 -13.94
C MET A 1 -41.19 -13.02 -13.48
N GLN A 2 -40.11 -12.37 -13.06
CA GLN A 2 -38.66 -12.62 -13.09
C GLN A 2 -38.09 -11.95 -11.82
N GLN A 3 -37.19 -12.62 -11.12
CA GLN A 3 -36.48 -12.05 -9.98
C GLN A 3 -35.18 -11.47 -10.54
N THR A 4 -35.14 -10.16 -10.79
CA THR A 4 -33.90 -9.47 -11.15
C THR A 4 -33.03 -9.43 -9.90
N GLU A 5 -32.14 -10.41 -9.78
CA GLU A 5 -31.13 -10.46 -8.73
C GLU A 5 -30.28 -9.18 -8.80
N LYS A 6 -30.06 -8.55 -7.66
CA LYS A 6 -29.13 -7.41 -7.55
C LYS A 6 -27.72 -7.97 -7.73
N THR A 7 -27.25 -8.00 -8.98
CA THR A 7 -25.88 -8.40 -9.31
C THR A 7 -24.92 -7.50 -8.56
N SER A 8 -24.03 -8.09 -7.75
CA SER A 8 -23.05 -7.32 -6.98
C SER A 8 -22.16 -6.50 -7.93
N THR A 9 -21.62 -5.37 -7.46
CA THR A 9 -20.70 -4.55 -8.28
C THR A 9 -19.50 -5.35 -8.78
N PHE A 10 -19.05 -6.33 -7.98
CA PHE A 10 -17.99 -7.23 -8.38
C PHE A 10 -18.39 -8.14 -9.55
N GLN A 11 -19.59 -8.72 -9.49
CA GLN A 11 -20.11 -9.58 -10.53
C GLN A 11 -20.35 -8.79 -11.84
N GLN A 12 -20.84 -7.56 -11.75
CA GLN A 12 -20.96 -6.67 -12.92
C GLN A 12 -19.59 -6.35 -13.55
N ALA A 13 -18.54 -6.20 -12.73
CA ALA A 13 -17.19 -5.99 -13.23
C ALA A 13 -16.64 -7.22 -13.97
N ILE A 14 -16.94 -8.43 -13.50
CA ILE A 14 -16.58 -9.68 -14.20
C ILE A 14 -17.27 -9.72 -15.57
N GLU A 15 -18.58 -9.51 -15.60
CA GLU A 15 -19.37 -9.52 -16.84
C GLU A 15 -18.86 -8.48 -17.85
N ALA A 16 -18.47 -7.29 -17.37
CA ALA A 16 -17.91 -6.25 -18.22
C ALA A 16 -16.54 -6.64 -18.80
N VAL A 17 -15.70 -7.37 -18.06
CA VAL A 17 -14.42 -7.87 -18.56
C VAL A 17 -14.63 -9.00 -19.56
N GLU A 18 -15.56 -9.92 -19.30
CA GLU A 18 -15.88 -11.04 -20.19
C GLU A 18 -16.43 -10.57 -21.56
N ALA A 19 -17.10 -9.42 -21.61
CA ALA A 19 -17.60 -8.82 -22.85
C ALA A 19 -16.49 -8.24 -23.77
N LEU A 20 -15.26 -8.10 -23.27
CA LEU A 20 -14.13 -7.59 -24.05
C LEU A 20 -13.50 -8.67 -24.94
N SER A 21 -12.76 -8.26 -25.97
CA SER A 21 -11.94 -9.17 -26.76
C SER A 21 -10.81 -9.77 -25.91
N LEU A 22 -10.27 -10.93 -26.29
CA LEU A 22 -9.15 -11.56 -25.55
C LEU A 22 -7.93 -10.64 -25.45
N GLU A 23 -7.68 -9.83 -26.48
CA GLU A 23 -6.59 -8.85 -26.49
C GLU A 23 -6.85 -7.73 -25.48
N ASP A 24 -8.07 -7.18 -25.46
CA ASP A 24 -8.46 -6.12 -24.52
C ASP A 24 -8.52 -6.62 -23.07
N GLN A 25 -8.94 -7.87 -22.85
CA GLN A 25 -8.90 -8.50 -21.53
C GLN A 25 -7.46 -8.60 -21.00
N ALA A 26 -6.52 -9.03 -21.86
CA ALA A 26 -5.12 -9.12 -21.50
C ALA A 26 -4.51 -7.73 -21.24
N ALA A 27 -4.85 -6.73 -22.05
CA ALA A 27 -4.42 -5.35 -21.85
C ALA A 27 -4.95 -4.76 -20.54
N LEU A 28 -6.23 -4.99 -20.24
CA LEU A 28 -6.87 -4.53 -19.01
C LEU A 28 -6.28 -5.19 -17.78
N LEU A 29 -6.01 -6.50 -17.82
CA LEU A 29 -5.34 -7.22 -16.73
C LEU A 29 -3.98 -6.59 -16.39
N ASN A 30 -3.17 -6.32 -17.42
CA ASN A 30 -1.87 -5.67 -17.25
C ASN A 30 -2.01 -4.27 -16.62
N LEU A 31 -2.95 -3.47 -17.10
CA LEU A 31 -3.21 -2.13 -16.59
C LEU A 31 -3.65 -2.15 -15.12
N VAL A 32 -4.59 -3.02 -14.75
CA VAL A 32 -5.10 -3.15 -13.38
C VAL A 32 -3.97 -3.60 -12.44
N GLN A 33 -3.16 -4.59 -12.85
CA GLN A 33 -2.00 -5.02 -12.07
C GLN A 33 -0.99 -3.89 -11.85
N GLN A 34 -0.69 -3.09 -12.89
CA GLN A 34 0.20 -1.94 -12.78
C GLN A 34 -0.35 -0.89 -11.83
N ARG A 35 -1.65 -0.56 -11.92
CA ARG A 35 -2.30 0.40 -11.04
C ARG A 35 -2.32 -0.06 -9.59
N LEU A 36 -2.60 -1.33 -9.32
CA LEU A 36 -2.55 -1.87 -7.96
C LEU A 36 -1.13 -1.86 -7.38
N LYS A 37 -0.12 -2.21 -8.18
CA LYS A 37 1.30 -2.07 -7.78
C LYS A 37 1.69 -0.62 -7.53
N HIS A 38 1.17 0.32 -8.33
CA HIS A 38 1.41 1.74 -8.14
C HIS A 38 0.75 2.24 -6.85
N GLN A 39 -0.52 1.92 -6.63
CA GLN A 39 -1.27 2.32 -5.44
C GLN A 39 -0.62 1.79 -4.17
N ARG A 40 -0.21 0.51 -4.14
CA ARG A 40 0.54 -0.06 -3.01
C ARG A 40 1.88 0.63 -2.77
N ARG A 41 2.55 1.11 -3.83
CA ARG A 41 3.79 1.89 -3.70
C ARG A 41 3.51 3.29 -3.20
N GLU A 42 2.46 3.96 -3.65
CA GLU A 42 2.03 5.26 -3.13
C GLU A 42 1.68 5.16 -1.64
N ASP A 43 1.00 4.09 -1.22
CA ASP A 43 0.72 3.82 0.19
C ASP A 43 2.01 3.64 1.02
N LEU A 44 3.09 3.11 0.43
CA LEU A 44 4.42 3.04 1.04
C LEU A 44 5.21 4.37 0.95
N LEU A 45 5.01 5.16 -0.10
CA LEU A 45 5.62 6.48 -0.26
C LEU A 45 5.06 7.50 0.72
N GLY A 46 3.88 7.26 1.30
CA GLY A 46 3.41 7.97 2.49
C GLY A 46 4.42 7.91 3.65
N GLN A 47 5.07 6.76 3.85
CA GLN A 47 6.08 6.57 4.90
C GLN A 47 7.45 7.16 4.51
N VAL A 48 7.79 7.13 3.21
CA VAL A 48 9.03 7.75 2.71
C VAL A 48 8.97 9.28 2.81
N SER A 49 7.82 9.90 2.53
CA SER A 49 7.65 11.35 2.67
C SER A 49 7.78 11.82 4.13
N GLU A 50 7.37 10.98 5.10
CA GLU A 50 7.57 11.24 6.52
C GLU A 50 9.06 11.15 6.89
N ALA A 51 9.75 10.09 6.47
CA ALA A 51 11.19 9.95 6.69
C ALA A 51 12.03 11.05 6.01
N GLU A 52 11.67 11.48 4.80
CA GLU A 52 12.30 12.61 4.10
C GLU A 52 12.01 13.96 4.78
N ARG A 53 10.79 14.16 5.33
CA ARG A 53 10.46 15.34 6.14
C ARG A 53 11.22 15.35 7.46
N ASP A 54 11.34 14.23 8.15
CA ASP A 54 12.09 14.14 9.41
C ASP A 54 13.59 14.39 9.18
N TYR A 55 14.13 13.87 8.07
CA TYR A 55 15.48 14.19 7.61
C TYR A 55 15.64 15.69 7.28
N ALA A 56 14.68 16.29 6.58
CA ALA A 56 14.74 17.70 6.18
C ALA A 56 14.48 18.68 7.33
N THR A 57 13.65 18.32 8.30
CA THR A 57 13.32 19.15 9.48
C THR A 57 14.33 18.99 10.62
N GLY A 58 15.30 18.09 10.49
CA GLY A 58 16.33 17.86 11.50
C GLY A 58 15.86 17.00 12.68
N ASN A 59 14.68 16.38 12.58
CA ASN A 59 14.20 15.34 13.48
C ASN A 59 14.92 13.99 13.19
N VAL A 60 16.25 14.05 13.08
CA VAL A 60 17.10 12.88 12.87
C VAL A 60 18.15 12.82 13.96
N GLN A 61 18.12 11.73 14.71
CA GLN A 61 19.12 11.44 15.73
C GLN A 61 20.42 11.00 15.04
N ARG A 62 21.52 11.70 15.33
CA ARG A 62 22.86 11.31 14.87
C ARG A 62 23.61 10.68 16.03
N GLY A 63 23.86 9.38 15.94
CA GLY A 63 24.61 8.62 16.94
C GLY A 63 25.40 7.49 16.28
N SER A 64 26.30 6.88 17.04
CA SER A 64 26.95 5.62 16.69
C SER A 64 25.91 4.49 16.62
N VAL A 65 26.25 3.40 15.92
CA VAL A 65 25.49 2.14 16.00
C VAL A 65 25.33 1.71 17.47
N THR A 66 26.31 1.98 18.32
CA THR A 66 26.25 1.72 19.77
C THR A 66 25.17 2.55 20.47
N ASP A 67 25.01 3.82 20.09
CA ASP A 67 24.01 4.71 20.69
C ASP A 67 22.59 4.29 20.28
N LEU A 68 22.42 3.90 19.02
CA LEU A 68 21.17 3.34 18.50
C LEU A 68 20.78 2.04 19.23
N MET A 69 21.73 1.12 19.42
CA MET A 69 21.46 -0.14 20.13
C MET A 69 21.12 0.11 21.60
N THR A 70 21.78 1.09 22.24
CA THR A 70 21.49 1.47 23.63
C THR A 70 20.07 2.05 23.77
N GLU A 71 19.64 2.90 22.84
CA GLU A 71 18.29 3.47 22.82
C GLU A 71 17.19 2.42 22.58
N LEU A 72 17.44 1.46 21.69
CA LEU A 72 16.52 0.34 21.42
C LEU A 72 16.45 -0.68 22.57
N ASP A 73 17.54 -0.84 23.33
CA ASP A 73 17.57 -1.66 24.55
C ASP A 73 16.87 -0.94 25.71
N LEU A 74 17.04 0.38 25.86
CA LEU A 74 16.37 1.20 26.88
C LEU A 74 14.86 1.34 26.63
N GLY A 75 14.43 1.38 25.37
CA GLY A 75 13.01 1.46 24.99
C GLY A 75 12.18 0.20 25.32
N GLN A 76 12.84 -0.91 25.68
CA GLN A 76 12.17 -2.12 26.16
C GLN A 76 11.88 -2.11 27.67
N GLU A 77 12.45 -1.18 28.44
CA GLU A 77 12.22 -1.07 29.89
C GLU A 77 11.11 -0.06 30.26
N GLU A 78 10.65 0.78 29.32
CA GLU A 78 9.61 1.79 29.59
C GLU A 78 8.16 1.26 29.46
N LEU A 79 8.00 -0.07 29.39
CA LEU A 79 6.70 -0.75 29.36
C LEU A 79 6.48 -1.66 30.59
N LEU A 80 6.78 -1.16 31.79
CA LEU A 80 6.27 -1.71 33.05
C LEU A 80 5.82 -0.58 33.98
N PRO A 81 4.54 -0.59 34.37
CA PRO A 81 4.23 -0.86 35.78
C PRO A 81 3.69 -2.26 36.03
#